data_AF-A0A1F3Y0V0-F1
#
_entry.id   AF-A0A1F3Y0V0-F1
#
_cell.length_a   1.000
_cell.length_b   1.000
_cell.length_c   1.000
_cell.angle_alpha   90.00
_cell.angle_beta   90.00
_cell.angle_gamma   90.00
#
_symmetry.space_group_name_H-M   'P 1'
#
loop_
_entity.id
_entity.type
_entity.pdbx_description
1 polymer ?
#
loop_
_entity_poly.entity_id
_entity_poly.type
_entity_poly.pdbx_seq_one_letter_code
_entity_poly.pdbx_strand_id
1 'polypeptide(L)'
;MSMQINRISLSGWILDDPSKDHDYECTFPMLQHKHHKSVSTAELDTYNGILMQVVVHPNAASIKYLKSLKHGHRVTVEGALSVHQFEDGINMIVILASSVERSETLESLKCAAECTGKGILDSKEMVAHEITK
;
A
#
# COMPACT_ATOMS: atom_id res chain seq x y z
N MET A 1 18.27 1.19 -32.49
CA MET A 1 17.80 2.08 -31.41
C MET A 1 17.74 1.26 -30.13
N SER A 2 18.48 1.63 -29.09
CA SER A 2 18.34 0.99 -27.77
C SER A 2 17.01 1.43 -27.15
N MET A 3 16.12 0.48 -26.85
CA MET A 3 14.92 0.78 -26.07
C MET A 3 15.37 1.28 -24.69
N GLN A 4 14.99 2.50 -24.32
CA GLN A 4 15.14 2.98 -22.95
C GLN A 4 14.20 2.18 -22.05
N ILE A 5 14.77 1.45 -21.09
CA ILE A 5 14.00 0.71 -20.11
C ILE A 5 13.49 1.71 -19.07
N ASN A 6 12.22 2.11 -19.20
CA ASN A 6 11.51 2.91 -18.22
C ASN A 6 10.46 2.03 -17.54
N ARG A 7 10.87 1.34 -16.47
CA ARG A 7 10.00 0.48 -15.68
C ARG A 7 10.19 0.76 -14.20
N ILE A 8 9.09 0.92 -13.49
CA ILE A 8 9.04 1.07 -12.03
C ILE A 8 8.08 0.03 -11.43
N SER A 9 8.42 -0.45 -10.24
CA SER A 9 7.56 -1.24 -9.38
C SER A 9 7.63 -0.63 -7.98
N LEU A 10 6.48 -0.25 -7.43
CA LEU A 10 6.42 0.48 -6.16
C LEU A 10 5.24 0.04 -5.31
N SER A 11 5.48 -0.14 -4.01
CA SER A 11 4.42 -0.41 -3.04
C SER A 11 4.19 0.80 -2.14
N GLY A 12 2.93 1.18 -1.96
CA GLY A 12 2.55 2.35 -1.15
C GLY A 12 1.11 2.27 -0.66
N TRP A 13 0.67 3.32 0.03
CA TRP A 13 -0.68 3.47 0.55
C TRP A 13 -1.45 4.47 -0.30
N ILE A 14 -2.70 4.14 -0.64
CA ILE A 14 -3.62 5.04 -1.31
C ILE A 14 -4.00 6.16 -0.33
N LEU A 15 -3.73 7.41 -0.69
CA LEU A 15 -4.01 8.56 0.16
C LEU A 15 -5.42 9.11 -0.01
N ASP A 16 -6.05 8.92 -1.16
CA ASP A 16 -7.42 9.36 -1.42
C ASP A 16 -8.15 8.32 -2.26
N ASP A 17 -9.47 8.29 -2.15
CA ASP A 17 -10.28 7.34 -2.90
C ASP A 17 -10.02 7.48 -4.41
N PRO A 18 -9.86 6.36 -5.14
CA PRO A 18 -9.55 6.45 -6.55
C PRO A 18 -10.66 7.13 -7.36
N SER A 19 -10.27 8.14 -8.12
CA SER A 19 -11.18 8.92 -8.95
C SER A 19 -11.23 8.35 -10.37
N LYS A 20 -12.41 8.38 -10.98
CA LYS A 20 -12.56 8.06 -12.40
C LYS A 20 -12.30 9.33 -13.20
N ASP A 21 -11.49 9.20 -14.23
CA ASP A 21 -11.20 10.26 -15.18
C ASP A 21 -11.93 9.95 -16.50
N HIS A 22 -12.13 10.93 -17.36
CA HIS A 22 -12.67 10.71 -18.69
C HIS A 22 -11.62 10.12 -19.65
N ASP A 23 -10.34 10.46 -19.45
CA ASP A 23 -9.22 9.99 -20.28
C ASP A 23 -8.54 8.73 -19.71
N TYR A 24 -8.81 8.40 -18.44
CA TYR A 24 -8.20 7.29 -17.72
C TYR A 24 -9.25 6.44 -17.02
N GLU A 25 -8.94 5.16 -16.83
CA GLU A 25 -9.83 4.27 -16.08
C GLU A 25 -9.92 4.73 -14.61
N CYS A 26 -8.79 5.20 -14.06
CA CYS A 26 -8.67 5.57 -12.67
C CYS A 26 -7.40 6.38 -12.38
N THR A 27 -7.47 7.34 -11.47
CA THR A 27 -6.31 8.01 -10.89
C THR A 27 -6.38 8.05 -9.36
N PHE A 28 -5.24 7.97 -8.69
CA PHE A 28 -5.17 8.11 -7.22
C PHE A 28 -3.78 8.53 -6.74
N PRO A 29 -3.69 9.32 -5.65
CA PRO A 29 -2.43 9.62 -5.01
C PRO A 29 -1.98 8.43 -4.13
N MET A 30 -0.68 8.12 -4.19
CA MET A 30 -0.05 7.06 -3.42
C MET A 30 1.16 7.59 -2.65
N LEU A 31 1.25 7.20 -1.38
CA LEU A 31 2.40 7.48 -0.52
C LEU A 31 3.23 6.22 -0.32
N GLN A 32 4.49 6.27 -0.72
CA GLN A 32 5.48 5.26 -0.34
C GLN A 32 6.29 5.78 0.84
N HIS A 33 6.22 5.11 2.00
CA HIS A 33 7.15 5.38 3.10
C HIS A 33 8.50 4.73 2.84
N LYS A 34 9.57 5.46 3.11
CA LYS A 34 10.93 4.92 3.22
C LYS A 34 11.18 4.59 4.67
N HIS A 35 11.06 3.31 5.03
CA HIS A 35 11.49 2.85 6.34
C HIS A 35 13.01 2.88 6.41
N HIS A 36 13.57 3.90 7.07
CA HIS A 36 14.98 3.92 7.41
C HIS A 36 15.11 3.49 8.87
N LYS A 37 15.73 2.33 9.11
CA LYS A 37 16.14 1.97 10.46
C LYS A 37 17.44 2.71 10.75
N SER A 38 17.37 3.73 11.58
CA SER A 38 18.57 4.43 12.02
C SER A 38 19.45 3.47 12.81
N VAL A 39 20.69 3.28 12.35
CA VAL A 39 21.66 2.41 13.03
C VAL A 39 22.06 2.99 14.39
N SER A 40 22.01 4.32 14.55
CA SER A 40 22.42 5.01 15.79
C SER A 40 21.32 5.08 16.84
N THR A 41 20.04 5.12 16.45
CA THR A 41 18.93 5.22 17.41
C THR A 41 18.12 3.92 17.55
N ALA A 42 18.32 2.94 16.65
CA ALA A 42 17.50 1.75 16.49
C ALA A 42 16.00 2.02 16.24
N GLU A 43 15.61 3.29 16.08
CA GLU A 43 14.25 3.72 15.78
C GLU A 43 13.97 3.63 14.28
N LEU A 44 12.72 3.29 13.98
CA LEU A 44 12.18 3.30 12.63
C LEU A 44 11.70 4.71 12.32
N ASP A 45 12.45 5.38 11.46
CA ASP A 45 12.07 6.70 11.00
C ASP A 45 10.95 6.56 9.95
N THR A 46 9.75 7.02 10.29
CA THR A 46 8.53 6.84 9.48
C THR A 46 8.15 8.09 8.69
N TYR A 47 8.81 9.22 8.96
CA TYR A 47 8.43 10.53 8.44
C TYR A 47 8.91 10.81 7.01
N ASN A 48 9.74 9.93 6.44
CA ASN A 48 10.23 10.09 5.06
C ASN A 48 9.39 9.26 4.10
N GLY A 49 8.78 9.91 3.11
CA GLY A 49 8.02 9.25 2.06
C GLY A 49 8.01 9.99 0.73
N ILE A 50 7.66 9.29 -0.33
CA ILE A 50 7.49 9.84 -1.67
C ILE A 50 6.01 9.79 -2.01
N LEU A 51 5.43 10.96 -2.26
CA LEU A 51 4.08 11.11 -2.80
C LEU A 51 4.16 11.04 -4.31
N MET A 52 3.36 10.16 -4.93
CA MET A 52 3.23 10.07 -6.38
C MET A 52 1.78 9.90 -6.81
N GLN A 53 1.44 10.50 -7.95
CA GLN A 53 0.16 10.27 -8.60
C GLN A 53 0.24 9.02 -9.48
N VAL A 54 -0.72 8.12 -9.32
CA VAL A 54 -0.87 6.92 -10.14
C VAL A 54 -2.00 7.14 -11.13
N VAL A 55 -1.74 6.80 -12.40
CA VAL A 55 -2.69 6.90 -13.50
C VAL A 55 -2.83 5.53 -14.14
N VAL A 56 -4.05 5.01 -14.23
CA VAL A 56 -4.35 3.67 -14.76
C VAL A 56 -5.09 3.81 -16.08
N HIS A 57 -4.49 3.29 -17.16
CA HIS A 57 -5.12 3.28 -18.47
C HIS A 57 -6.14 2.15 -18.61
N PRO A 58 -7.19 2.33 -19.44
CA PRO A 58 -8.20 1.30 -19.72
C PRO A 58 -7.63 -0.03 -20.23
N ASN A 59 -6.46 0.01 -20.86
CA ASN A 59 -5.79 -1.16 -21.45
C ASN A 59 -4.83 -1.88 -20.49
N ALA A 60 -4.76 -1.47 -19.21
CA ALA A 60 -3.89 -2.12 -18.23
C ALA A 60 -4.37 -3.57 -17.93
N ALA A 61 -3.44 -4.53 -17.93
CA ALA A 61 -3.77 -5.96 -17.99
C ALA A 61 -4.31 -6.55 -16.67
N SER A 62 -4.23 -5.84 -15.54
CA SER A 62 -4.69 -6.31 -14.23
C SER A 62 -5.68 -5.34 -13.56
N ILE A 63 -6.82 -5.09 -14.21
CA ILE A 63 -7.92 -4.23 -13.71
C ILE A 63 -9.01 -5.05 -12.95
N LYS A 64 -8.67 -6.17 -12.30
CA LYS A 64 -9.71 -6.94 -11.59
C LYS A 64 -10.19 -6.28 -10.29
N TYR A 65 -9.40 -5.37 -9.72
CA TYR A 65 -9.62 -4.86 -8.37
C TYR A 65 -9.73 -3.32 -8.27
N LEU A 66 -9.71 -2.56 -9.38
CA LEU A 66 -9.83 -1.10 -9.32
C LEU A 66 -11.08 -0.64 -8.55
N LYS A 67 -12.22 -1.34 -8.76
CA LYS A 67 -13.48 -1.04 -8.07
C LYS A 67 -13.44 -1.29 -6.56
N SER A 68 -12.48 -2.08 -6.06
CA SER A 68 -12.32 -2.35 -4.63
C SER A 68 -11.17 -1.56 -4.00
N LEU A 69 -10.40 -0.80 -4.78
CA LEU A 69 -9.40 0.11 -4.25
C LEU A 69 -10.08 1.28 -3.52
N LYS A 70 -9.53 1.64 -2.36
CA LYS A 70 -10.05 2.67 -1.47
C LYS A 70 -8.90 3.34 -0.74
N HIS A 71 -9.16 4.51 -0.20
CA HIS A 71 -8.30 5.18 0.76
C HIS A 71 -7.79 4.20 1.83
N GLY A 72 -6.49 4.28 2.14
CA GLY A 72 -5.85 3.44 3.15
C GLY A 72 -5.59 2.00 2.70
N HIS A 73 -5.88 1.61 1.46
CA HIS A 73 -5.38 0.34 0.94
C HIS A 73 -3.90 0.44 0.61
N ARG A 74 -3.15 -0.62 0.97
CA ARG A 74 -1.79 -0.81 0.50
C ARG A 74 -1.82 -1.52 -0.86
N VAL A 75 -1.12 -0.96 -1.83
CA VAL A 75 -1.05 -1.47 -3.20
C VAL A 75 0.39 -1.59 -3.67
N THR A 76 0.62 -2.47 -4.64
CA THR A 76 1.83 -2.52 -5.46
C THR A 76 1.44 -2.12 -6.88
N VAL A 77 2.17 -1.16 -7.44
CA VAL A 77 1.94 -0.59 -8.76
C VAL A 77 3.16 -0.89 -9.63
N GLU A 78 2.93 -1.48 -10.79
CA GLU A 78 3.95 -1.59 -11.83
C GLU A 78 3.59 -0.71 -13.02
N GLY A 79 4.59 -0.10 -13.64
CA GLY A 79 4.37 0.83 -14.74
C GLY A 79 5.62 1.52 -15.24
N ALA A 80 5.44 2.71 -15.78
CA ALA A 80 6.51 3.60 -16.23
C ALA A 80 6.35 4.98 -15.60
N LEU A 81 7.46 5.67 -15.35
CA LEU A 81 7.42 7.08 -14.94
C LEU A 81 7.18 7.96 -16.16
N SER A 82 6.24 8.89 -16.07
CA SER A 82 5.98 9.85 -17.13
C SER A 82 5.76 11.23 -16.55
N VAL A 83 6.03 12.25 -17.36
CA VAL A 83 5.52 13.60 -17.08
C VAL A 83 4.14 13.69 -17.70
N HIS A 84 3.14 14.01 -16.89
CA HIS A 84 1.77 14.21 -17.34
C HIS A 84 1.35 15.67 -17.14
N GLN A 85 0.69 16.23 -18.13
CA GLN A 85 0.15 17.58 -18.09
C GLN A 85 -1.35 17.49 -17.80
N PHE A 86 -1.78 18.00 -16.65
CA PHE A 86 -3.19 18.07 -16.28
C PHE A 86 -3.88 19.27 -16.97
N GLU A 87 -5.22 19.31 -16.94
CA GLU A 87 -6.03 20.36 -17.59
C GLU A 87 -5.63 21.78 -17.18
N ASP A 88 -5.16 21.95 -15.95
CA ASP A 88 -4.68 23.20 -15.35
C ASP A 88 -3.35 23.70 -15.97
N GLY A 89 -2.75 22.92 -16.87
CA GLY A 89 -1.45 23.17 -17.47
C GLY A 89 -0.26 22.77 -16.59
N ILE A 90 -0.51 22.21 -15.39
CA ILE A 90 0.53 21.79 -14.46
C ILE A 90 1.11 20.44 -14.89
N ASN A 91 2.45 20.40 -15.02
CA ASN A 91 3.19 19.17 -15.26
C ASN A 91 3.53 18.47 -13.95
N MET A 92 3.17 17.21 -13.82
CA MET A 92 3.50 16.38 -12.67
C MET A 92 4.17 15.08 -13.12
N ILE A 93 5.07 14.55 -12.30
CA ILE A 93 5.60 13.20 -12.49
C ILE A 93 4.55 12.21 -11.99
N VAL A 94 4.11 11.31 -12.86
CA VAL A 94 3.11 10.29 -12.56
C VAL A 94 3.65 8.89 -12.85
N ILE A 95 3.02 7.89 -12.25
CA ILE A 95 3.19 6.49 -12.63
C ILE A 95 2.08 6.13 -13.61
N LEU A 96 2.44 5.84 -14.86
CA LEU A 96 1.54 5.19 -15.82
C LEU A 96 1.50 3.70 -15.49
N ALA A 97 0.48 3.28 -14.74
CA ALA A 97 0.34 1.93 -14.24
C ALA A 97 -0.08 0.98 -15.36
N SER A 98 0.72 -0.06 -15.58
CA SER A 98 0.35 -1.23 -16.37
C SER A 98 -0.32 -2.31 -15.51
N SER A 99 -0.07 -2.26 -14.19
CA SER A 99 -0.60 -3.20 -13.22
C SER A 99 -0.76 -2.55 -11.83
N VAL A 100 -1.87 -2.87 -11.16
CA VAL A 100 -2.12 -2.48 -9.76
C VAL A 100 -2.67 -3.66 -8.98
N GLU A 101 -1.99 -4.05 -7.90
CA GLU A 101 -2.36 -5.17 -7.06
C GLU A 101 -2.53 -4.72 -5.60
N ARG A 102 -3.60 -5.16 -4.93
CA ARG A 102 -3.78 -4.93 -3.49
C ARG A 102 -2.82 -5.84 -2.74
N SER A 103 -1.99 -5.27 -1.86
CA SER A 103 -1.10 -6.06 -0.99
C SER A 103 -1.91 -6.68 0.15
N GLU A 104 -2.37 -7.92 -0.02
CA GLU A 104 -3.18 -8.67 0.97
C GLU A 104 -2.40 -9.13 2.21
N THR A 105 -1.09 -8.82 2.31
CA THR A 105 -0.21 -9.27 3.38
C THR A 105 -0.61 -8.79 4.78
N LEU A 106 -1.52 -7.81 4.92
CA LEU A 106 -2.03 -7.35 6.22
C LEU A 106 -3.36 -7.97 6.65
N GLU A 107 -4.22 -8.42 5.73
CA GLU A 107 -5.47 -9.12 6.10
C GLU A 107 -5.20 -10.55 6.60
N SER A 108 -4.21 -11.21 5.99
CA SER A 108 -3.76 -12.55 6.42
C SER A 108 -3.07 -12.55 7.79
N LEU A 109 -2.42 -11.44 8.20
CA LEU A 109 -1.84 -11.30 9.53
C LEU A 109 -2.87 -11.05 10.64
N LYS A 110 -3.95 -10.31 10.35
CA LYS A 110 -5.08 -10.17 11.30
C LYS A 110 -5.76 -11.51 11.55
N CYS A 111 -5.94 -12.31 10.49
CA CYS A 111 -6.47 -13.67 10.60
C CYS A 111 -5.53 -14.58 11.40
N ALA A 112 -4.21 -14.48 11.22
CA ALA A 112 -3.25 -15.25 12.01
C ALA A 112 -3.27 -14.85 13.50
N ALA A 113 -3.42 -13.56 13.82
CA ALA A 113 -3.50 -13.05 15.19
C ALA A 113 -4.83 -13.41 15.89
N GLU A 114 -5.96 -13.40 15.17
CA GLU A 114 -7.26 -13.83 15.70
C GLU A 114 -7.34 -15.36 15.85
N CYS A 115 -6.64 -16.13 15.00
CA CYS A 115 -6.52 -17.58 15.15
C CYS A 115 -5.55 -18.01 16.27
N THR A 116 -4.61 -17.14 16.70
CA THR A 116 -3.73 -17.41 17.86
C THR A 116 -4.23 -16.79 19.17
N GLY A 117 -5.13 -15.80 19.11
CA GLY A 117 -5.65 -15.07 20.26
C GLY A 117 -6.79 -15.74 21.05
N LYS A 118 -7.33 -16.88 20.58
CA LYS A 118 -8.41 -17.62 21.28
C LYS A 118 -7.95 -18.83 22.10
N GLY A 119 -6.64 -18.99 22.35
CA GLY A 119 -6.11 -20.17 23.05
C GLY A 119 -5.30 -19.93 24.33
N ILE A 120 -5.09 -18.69 24.77
CA ILE A 120 -4.17 -18.39 25.91
C ILE A 120 -4.83 -17.50 26.97
N LEU A 121 -6.13 -17.67 27.22
CA LEU A 121 -6.82 -16.94 28.31
C LEU A 121 -7.59 -17.83 29.31
N ASP A 122 -7.49 -19.16 29.22
CA ASP A 122 -8.07 -20.09 30.23
C ASP A 122 -6.99 -20.67 31.17
N SER A 123 -6.02 -19.86 31.61
CA SER A 123 -5.05 -20.29 32.63
C SER A 123 -4.84 -19.25 33.74
N LYS A 124 -5.90 -18.48 34.04
CA LYS A 124 -5.96 -17.55 35.18
C LYS A 124 -6.88 -17.98 36.33
N GLU A 125 -7.23 -19.26 36.39
CA GLU A 125 -7.81 -19.86 37.60
C GLU A 125 -6.97 -21.06 38.00
N MET A 126 -5.95 -20.85 38.84
CA MET A 126 -5.43 -21.86 39.77
C MET A 126 -4.41 -21.20 40.72
N VAL A 127 -4.84 -20.15 41.44
CA VAL A 127 -4.16 -19.74 42.69
C VAL A 127 -5.23 -19.31 43.69
N ALA A 128 -5.89 -20.28 44.31
CA ALA A 128 -6.57 -20.08 45.59
C ALA A 128 -6.64 -21.43 46.33
N HIS A 129 -6.13 -21.41 47.56
CA HIS A 129 -6.30 -22.39 48.63
C HIS A 129 -5.58 -23.74 48.54
N GLU A 130 -4.47 -23.86 49.29
CA GLU A 130 -4.46 -24.56 50.59
C GLU A 130 -3.10 -24.36 51.30
N ILE A 131 -3.03 -23.41 52.23
CA ILE A 131 -2.07 -23.44 53.35
C ILE A 131 -2.88 -23.04 54.60
N THR A 132 -2.66 -23.78 55.70
CA THR A 132 -3.30 -23.77 57.04
C THR A 132 -4.52 -24.71 57.15
N LYS A 133 -4.50 -25.81 57.93
CA LYS A 133 -3.71 -26.22 59.10
C LYS A 133 -3.40 -27.71 59.06
#